data_AF-A0A846NDD3-F1
#
_entry.id   AF-A0A846NDD3-F1
#
_cell.length_a   1.000
_cell.length_b   1.000
_cell.length_c   1.000
_cell.angle_alpha   90.00
_cell.angle_beta   90.00
_cell.angle_gamma   90.00
#
_symmetry.space_group_name_H-M   'P 1'
#
loop_
_entity.id
_entity.type
_entity.pdbx_description
1 polymer ?
#
loop_
_entity_poly.entity_id
_entity_poly.type
_entity_poly.pdbx_seq_one_letter_code
_entity_poly.pdbx_strand_id
1 'polypeptide(L)' 'LVVRNITGQGQYIDVSMFDGLLSWLIIHAGIYFAKGKPPRRGRTMLNAGMPFYNVYETRDGKFFTVGAIENRFWANLCR' A
#
# COMPACT_ATOMS: atom_id res chain seq x y z
N LEU A 1 2.06 -26.30 9.78
CA LEU A 1 2.51 -27.59 9.19
C LEU A 1 4.02 -27.80 9.32
N VAL A 2 4.87 -26.82 8.99
CA VAL A 2 6.34 -26.91 9.20
C VAL A 2 6.70 -27.28 10.64
N VAL A 3 6.15 -26.57 11.63
CA VAL A 3 6.37 -26.85 13.06
C VAL A 3 5.98 -28.28 13.42
N ARG A 4 4.81 -28.76 12.96
CA ARG A 4 4.35 -30.14 13.19
C ARG A 4 5.33 -31.18 12.63
N ASN A 5 5.99 -30.92 11.51
CA ASN A 5 6.95 -31.86 10.92
C ASN A 5 8.21 -32.03 11.79
N ILE A 6 8.55 -31.01 12.56
CA ILE A 6 9.72 -31.02 13.45
C ILE A 6 9.33 -31.59 14.83
N THR A 7 8.18 -31.18 15.36
CA THR A 7 7.79 -31.51 16.74
C THR A 7 6.89 -32.73 16.86
N GLY A 8 6.29 -33.19 15.77
CA GLY A 8 5.24 -34.22 15.76
C GLY A 8 3.88 -33.74 16.30
N GLN A 9 3.76 -32.50 16.77
CA GLN A 9 2.56 -32.01 17.47
C GLN A 9 1.75 -31.01 16.65
N GLY A 10 0.42 -31.14 16.72
CA GLY A 10 -0.52 -30.13 16.22
C GLY A 10 -0.57 -28.90 17.13
N GLN A 11 -1.29 -27.87 16.70
CA GLN A 11 -1.53 -26.66 17.50
C GLN A 11 -2.88 -26.03 17.10
N TYR A 12 -3.50 -25.33 18.06
CA TYR A 12 -4.63 -24.44 17.78
C TYR A 12 -4.11 -23.17 17.12
N ILE A 13 -4.77 -22.73 16.05
CA ILE A 13 -4.42 -21.48 15.36
C ILE A 13 -5.61 -20.55 15.51
N ASP A 14 -5.41 -19.48 16.27
CA ASP A 14 -6.37 -18.38 16.33
C ASP A 14 -6.14 -17.46 15.12
N VAL A 15 -7.20 -17.18 14.37
CA VAL A 15 -7.14 -16.37 13.15
C VAL A 15 -8.18 -15.26 13.23
N SER A 16 -7.67 -14.04 13.28
CA SER A 16 -8.47 -12.82 13.27
C SER A 16 -8.29 -12.08 11.95
N MET A 17 -9.41 -11.76 11.29
CA MET A 17 -9.38 -10.89 10.11
C MET A 17 -8.84 -9.51 10.44
N PHE A 18 -9.09 -9.03 11.66
CA PHE A 18 -8.63 -7.73 12.13
C PHE A 18 -7.10 -7.71 12.27
N ASP A 19 -6.52 -8.73 12.90
CA ASP A 19 -5.07 -8.83 13.10
C ASP A 19 -4.34 -8.97 11.76
N GLY A 20 -4.91 -9.77 10.85
CA GLY A 20 -4.41 -9.91 9.48
C GLY A 20 -4.40 -8.57 8.73
N LEU A 21 -5.51 -7.83 8.72
CA LEU A 21 -5.60 -6.53 8.06
C LEU A 21 -4.66 -5.49 8.69
N LEU A 22 -4.56 -5.46 10.02
CA LEU A 22 -3.64 -4.56 10.71
C LEU A 22 -2.18 -4.80 10.28
N SER A 23 -1.78 -6.05 10.09
CA SER A 23 -0.42 -6.39 9.65
C SER A 23 -0.08 -5.84 8.24
N TRP A 24 -1.09 -5.67 7.37
CA TRP A 24 -0.91 -5.13 6.02
C TRP A 24 -0.81 -3.60 5.98
N LEU A 25 -1.18 -2.91 7.06
CA LEU A 25 -1.14 -1.45 7.13
C LEU A 25 0.26 -0.90 7.43
N ILE A 26 1.32 -1.70 7.36
CA ILE A 26 2.67 -1.33 7.81
C ILE A 26 3.17 0.03 7.29
N ILE A 27 2.93 0.35 6.01
CA ILE A 27 3.32 1.65 5.42
C ILE A 27 2.52 2.80 6.04
N HIS A 28 1.21 2.65 6.17
CA HIS A 28 0.33 3.67 6.71
C HIS A 28 0.52 3.85 8.23
N ALA A 29 0.68 2.75 8.95
CA ALA A 29 1.00 2.74 10.37
C ALA A 29 2.37 3.39 10.63
N GLY A 30 3.40 3.07 9.83
CA GLY A 30 4.71 3.70 9.94
C GLY A 30 4.66 5.22 9.74
N ILE A 31 3.92 5.69 8.73
CA ILE A 31 3.70 7.12 8.50
C ILE A 31 2.93 7.77 9.67
N TYR A 32 1.91 7.10 10.19
CA TYR A 32 1.14 7.56 11.34
C TYR A 32 2.03 7.70 12.58
N PHE A 33 2.80 6.67 12.94
CA PHE A 33 3.69 6.71 14.10
C PHE A 33 4.79 7.76 13.94
N ALA A 34 5.29 7.99 12.72
CA ALA A 34 6.30 9.03 12.47
C ALA A 34 5.74 10.46 12.52
N LYS A 35 4.46 10.68 12.17
CA LYS A 35 3.89 12.03 11.96
C LYS A 35 2.72 12.39 12.88
N GLY A 36 2.20 11.45 13.65
CA GLY A 36 1.06 11.61 14.56
C GLY A 36 -0.27 11.94 13.86
N LYS A 37 -0.37 11.77 12.54
CA LYS A 37 -1.55 12.15 11.76
C LYS A 37 -2.12 10.94 11.03
N PRO A 38 -3.41 10.59 11.25
CA PRO A 38 -4.02 9.47 10.55
C PRO A 38 -4.07 9.74 9.04
N PRO A 39 -3.88 8.71 8.19
CA PRO A 39 -3.97 8.86 6.75
C PRO A 39 -5.38 9.30 6.35
N ARG A 40 -5.47 10.12 5.30
CA ARG A 40 -6.73 10.50 4.67
C ARG A 40 -6.82 9.90 3.27
N ARG A 41 -8.01 9.44 2.89
CA ARG A 41 -8.31 8.92 1.54
C ARG A 41 -7.91 9.95 0.48
N GLY A 42 -7.20 9.52 -0.56
CA GLY A 42 -6.83 10.41 -1.67
C GLY A 42 -5.76 11.45 -1.33
N ARG A 43 -5.08 11.35 -0.18
CA ARG A 43 -4.15 12.39 0.31
C ARG A 43 -2.76 11.86 0.66
N THR A 44 -2.52 10.56 0.52
CA THR A 44 -1.21 9.96 0.77
C THR A 44 -0.49 9.69 -0.54
N MET A 45 0.83 9.55 -0.47
CA MET A 45 1.71 9.36 -1.63
C MET A 45 1.28 8.20 -2.53
N LEU A 46 0.91 7.07 -1.92
CA LEU A 46 0.52 5.84 -2.64
C LEU A 46 -1.00 5.67 -2.79
N ASN A 47 -1.78 6.72 -2.49
CA ASN A 47 -3.23 6.68 -2.57
C ASN A 47 -3.74 7.94 -3.27
N ALA A 48 -3.32 8.13 -4.52
CA ALA A 48 -3.81 9.19 -5.42
C ALA A 48 -3.65 10.64 -4.91
N GLY A 49 -2.85 10.87 -3.86
CA GLY A 49 -2.61 12.22 -3.33
C GLY A 49 -1.62 13.03 -4.15
N MET A 50 -0.83 12.37 -5.01
CA MET A 50 0.25 12.97 -5.77
C MET A 50 0.01 12.81 -7.27
N PRO A 51 0.33 13.82 -8.11
CA PRO A 51 0.09 13.73 -9.55
C PRO A 51 0.95 12.66 -10.24
N PHE A 52 2.14 12.41 -9.71
CA PHE A 52 3.03 11.37 -10.21
C PHE A 52 2.66 9.94 -9.76
N TYR A 53 1.58 9.77 -9.00
CA TYR A 53 1.09 8.47 -8.55
C TYR A 53 -0.46 8.47 -8.46
N ASN A 54 -1.12 8.39 -9.62
CA ASN A 54 -2.57 8.53 -9.73
C ASN A 54 -3.14 7.88 -11.00
N VAL A 55 -4.47 7.87 -11.11
CA VAL A 55 -5.24 7.43 -12.27
C VAL A 55 -5.84 8.64 -12.98
N TYR A 56 -5.73 8.67 -14.31
CA TYR A 56 -6.18 9.77 -15.16
C TYR A 56 -7.11 9.25 -16.25
N GLU A 57 -8.16 10.02 -16.55
CA GLU A 57 -9.03 9.74 -17.69
C GLU A 57 -8.42 10.30 -18.98
N THR A 58 -8.47 9.51 -20.05
CA THR A 58 -7.98 9.86 -21.39
C THR A 58 -9.10 10.35 -22.28
N ARG A 59 -8.76 10.96 -23.42
CA ARG A 59 -9.75 11.53 -24.36
C ARG A 59 -10.80 10.54 -24.85
N ASP A 60 -10.45 9.25 -24.94
CA ASP A 60 -11.36 8.18 -25.34
C ASP A 60 -12.18 7.59 -24.17
N GLY A 61 -12.21 8.26 -23.01
CA GLY A 61 -12.97 7.86 -21.82
C GLY A 61 -12.38 6.63 -21.10
N LYS A 62 -11.15 6.25 -21.42
CA LYS A 62 -10.42 5.17 -20.74
C LYS A 62 -9.53 5.73 -19.62
N PHE A 63 -8.94 4.84 -18.84
CA PHE A 63 -8.09 5.21 -17.71
C PHE A 63 -6.64 4.82 -17.94
N PHE A 64 -5.74 5.72 -17.57
CA PHE A 64 -4.30 5.51 -17.57
C PHE A 64 -3.74 5.72 -16.15
N THR A 65 -2.86 4.83 -15.70
CA THR A 65 -2.24 4.91 -14.38
C THR A 65 -0.83 5.44 -14.48
N VAL A 66 -0.52 6.48 -13.70
CA VAL A 66 0.83 7.02 -13.53
C VAL A 66 1.37 6.53 -12.19
N GLY A 67 2.61 6.03 -12.18
CA GLY A 67 3.32 5.56 -10.99
C GLY A 67 4.80 5.96 -10.98
N ALA A 68 5.11 7.19 -11.38
CA ALA A 68 6.47 7.70 -11.57
C ALA A 68 7.00 8.40 -10.31
N ILE A 69 7.22 7.64 -9.22
CA ILE A 69 7.61 8.21 -7.91
C ILE A 69 9.00 8.87 -7.97
N GLU A 70 9.95 8.27 -8.67
CA GLU A 70 11.30 8.80 -8.78
C GLU A 70 11.36 10.02 -9.71
N ASN A 71 12.06 11.07 -9.26
CA ASN A 71 12.10 12.35 -9.94
C ASN A 71 12.51 12.25 -11.42
N ARG A 72 13.46 11.37 -11.76
CA ARG A 72 13.89 11.16 -13.16
C ARG A 72 12.77 10.65 -14.06
N PHE A 73 11.88 9.80 -13.54
CA PHE A 73 10.78 9.24 -14.33
C PHE A 73 9.67 10.26 -14.49
N TRP A 74 9.34 10.99 -13.41
CA TRP A 74 8.37 12.07 -13.50
C TRP A 74 8.84 13.20 -14.43
N ALA A 75 10.10 13.62 -14.30
CA ALA A 75 10.69 14.62 -15.17
C ALA A 75 10.71 14.18 -16.64
N ASN A 76 10.93 12.89 -16.93
CA ASN A 76 10.88 12.38 -18.29
C ASN A 76 9.46 12.28 -18.84
N LEU A 77 8.47 11.95 -17.99
CA LEU A 77 7.06 11.89 -18.38
C LEU A 77 6.48 13.28 -18.69
N CYS A 78 6.95 14.32 -18.00
CA CYS A 78 6.50 15.70 -18.18
C CYS A 78 7.14 16.44 -19.35
N ARG A 79 8.07 15.81 -20.08
CA ARG A 79 8.67 16.39 -21.29
C ARG A 79 7.75 16.19 -22.48
#